data_AF-A0A967LRH5-F1
#
_entry.id   AF-A0A967LRH5-F1
#
_cell.length_a   1.000
_cell.length_b   1.000
_cell.length_c   1.000
_cell.angle_alpha   90.00
_cell.angle_beta   90.00
_cell.angle_gamma   90.00
#
_symmetry.space_group_name_H-M   'P 1'
#
loop_
_entity.id
_entity.type
_entity.pdbx_description
1 polymer ?
#
loop_
_entity_poly.entity_id
_entity_poly.type
_entity_poly.pdbx_seq_one_letter_code
_entity_poly.pdbx_strand_id
1 'polypeptide(L)' 'MDFKVTGSADGVVALQMDIKVAGVPKDVMRQALYQAKEGRLFILEEMNKAISGPRQELSPFAPRVLTIEIHPDKIR' A
#
# COMPACT_ATOMS: atom_id res chain seq x y z
N MET A 1 9.77 16.16 -14.74
CA MET A 1 9.04 16.15 -13.46
C MET A 1 9.34 14.83 -12.77
N ASP A 2 9.33 14.81 -11.45
CA ASP A 2 9.32 13.56 -10.69
C ASP A 2 7.89 13.29 -10.23
N PHE A 3 7.27 12.28 -10.81
CA PHE A 3 5.83 11.97 -10.72
C PHE A 3 5.64 10.58 -10.16
N LYS A 4 5.18 10.50 -8.91
CA LYS A 4 4.99 9.24 -8.19
C LYS A 4 3.52 9.06 -7.89
N VAL A 5 2.98 7.89 -8.24
CA VAL A 5 1.59 7.52 -8.00
C VAL A 5 1.57 6.12 -7.42
N THR A 6 0.90 5.94 -6.29
CA THR A 6 0.75 4.65 -5.62
C THR A 6 -0.73 4.36 -5.35
N GLY A 7 -1.08 3.09 -5.17
CA GLY A 7 -2.45 2.69 -4.92
C GLY A 7 -2.68 1.20 -5.03
N SER A 8 -3.95 0.80 -4.96
CA SER A 8 -4.40 -0.58 -5.16
C SER A 8 -4.81 -0.81 -6.62
N ALA A 9 -5.33 -2.01 -6.90
CA ALA A 9 -5.99 -2.29 -8.17
C ALA A 9 -7.19 -1.37 -8.41
N ASP A 10 -7.91 -1.01 -7.35
CA ASP A 10 -9.16 -0.27 -7.41
C ASP A 10 -8.97 1.25 -7.53
N GLY A 11 -7.81 1.78 -7.12
CA GLY A 11 -7.66 3.22 -7.03
C GLY A 11 -6.27 3.72 -6.68
N VAL A 12 -6.13 5.04 -6.77
CA VAL A 12 -4.96 5.80 -6.31
C VAL A 12 -5.12 6.05 -4.81
N VAL A 13 -4.07 5.79 -4.03
CA VAL A 13 -4.02 6.06 -2.58
C VAL A 13 -3.17 7.31 -2.31
N ALA A 14 -2.04 7.46 -3.01
CA ALA A 14 -1.20 8.64 -2.88
C ALA A 14 -0.61 9.08 -4.23
N LEU A 15 -0.35 10.37 -4.32
CA LEU A 15 0.26 11.01 -5.48
C LEU A 15 1.20 12.11 -4.99
N GLN A 16 2.40 12.14 -5.56
CA GLN A 16 3.39 13.18 -5.34
C GLN A 16 3.88 13.73 -6.68
N MET A 17 3.90 15.05 -6.80
CA MET A 17 4.35 15.77 -7.99
C MET A 17 5.44 16.77 -7.62
N ASP A 18 6.64 16.58 -8.18
CA ASP A 18 7.72 17.57 -8.16
C ASP A 18 7.95 18.08 -9.60
N ILE A 19 7.37 19.25 -9.89
CA ILE A 19 7.43 19.89 -11.19
C ILE A 19 8.63 20.85 -11.21
N LYS A 20 9.54 20.66 -12.19
CA LYS A 20 10.76 21.47 -12.37
C LYS A 20 10.61 22.58 -13.43
N VAL A 21 9.44 22.71 -14.05
CA VAL A 21 9.14 23.64 -15.15
C VAL A 21 7.90 24.47 -14.84
N ALA A 22 7.70 25.62 -15.50
CA ALA A 22 6.64 26.57 -15.18
C ALA A 22 5.20 26.04 -15.37
N GLY A 23 5.02 24.86 -15.96
CA GLY A 23 3.74 24.17 -16.04
C GLY A 23 3.84 22.84 -16.77
N VAL A 24 2.85 21.97 -16.54
CA VAL A 24 2.68 20.71 -17.29
C VAL A 24 1.29 20.72 -17.92
N PRO A 25 1.15 20.54 -19.24
CA PRO A 25 -0.15 20.49 -19.89
C PRO A 25 -1.05 19.41 -19.29
N LYS A 26 -2.35 19.70 -19.18
CA LYS A 26 -3.32 18.76 -18.59
C LYS A 26 -3.35 17.41 -19.31
N ASP A 27 -3.15 17.41 -20.63
CA ASP A 27 -3.16 16.18 -21.42
C ASP A 27 -1.94 15.30 -21.13
N VAL A 28 -0.77 15.90 -20.89
CA VAL A 28 0.44 15.18 -20.47
C VAL A 28 0.23 14.58 -19.08
N MET A 29 -0.37 15.32 -18.15
CA MET A 29 -0.71 14.79 -16.82
C MET A 29 -1.71 13.62 -16.90
N ARG A 30 -2.70 13.71 -17.80
CA ARG A 30 -3.67 12.64 -18.02
C ARG A 30 -2.97 11.39 -18.57
N GLN A 31 -2.11 11.54 -19.57
CA GLN A 31 -1.32 10.42 -20.13
C GLN A 31 -0.43 9.78 -19.06
N ALA A 32 0.28 10.60 -18.27
CA ALA A 32 1.13 10.11 -17.19
C ALA A 32 0.34 9.30 -16.14
N LEU A 33 -0.88 9.73 -15.78
CA LEU A 33 -1.74 8.99 -14.86
C LEU A 33 -2.20 7.64 -15.44
N TYR A 34 -2.53 7.58 -16.73
CA TYR A 34 -2.91 6.32 -17.38
C TYR A 34 -1.73 5.36 -17.47
N GLN A 35 -0.57 5.84 -17.88
CA GLN A 35 0.66 5.05 -17.92
C GLN A 35 1.04 4.54 -16.51
N ALA A 36 0.92 5.40 -15.48
CA ALA A 36 1.17 5.00 -14.10
C ALA A 36 0.16 3.94 -13.61
N LYS A 37 -1.10 3.99 -14.04
CA LYS A 37 -2.10 2.95 -13.73
C LYS A 37 -1.70 1.61 -14.34
N GLU A 38 -1.32 1.57 -15.61
CA GLU A 38 -0.88 0.34 -16.28
C GLU A 38 0.34 -0.26 -15.59
N GLY A 39 1.37 0.57 -15.33
CA GLY A 39 2.56 0.14 -14.60
C GLY A 39 2.25 -0.36 -13.19
N ARG A 40 1.34 0.31 -12.47
CA ARG A 40 0.90 -0.12 -11.14
C ARG A 40 0.23 -1.49 -11.18
N LEU A 41 -0.66 -1.72 -12.13
CA LEU A 41 -1.36 -3.02 -12.26
C LEU A 41 -0.38 -4.14 -12.61
N PHE A 42 0.57 -3.87 -13.51
CA PHE A 42 1.63 -4.83 -13.85
C PHE A 42 2.48 -5.21 -12.63
N ILE A 43 2.94 -4.22 -11.85
CA ILE A 43 3.73 -4.47 -10.64
C ILE A 43 2.91 -5.24 -9.60
N LEU A 44 1.65 -4.88 -9.39
CA LEU A 44 0.76 -5.59 -8.45
C LEU A 44 0.54 -7.05 -8.87
N GLU A 45 0.39 -7.33 -10.17
CA GLU A 45 0.26 -8.69 -10.68
C GLU A 45 1.50 -9.52 -10.37
N GLU A 46 2.70 -8.97 -10.60
CA GLU A 46 3.95 -9.66 -10.29
C GLU A 46 4.13 -9.88 -8.78
N MET A 47 3.77 -8.89 -7.95
CA MET A 47 3.77 -9.03 -6.48
C MET A 47 2.83 -10.15 -6.02
N ASN A 48 1.64 -10.25 -6.62
CA ASN A 48 0.64 -11.26 -6.28
C ASN A 48 1.10 -12.69 -6.60
N LYS A 49 2.02 -12.89 -7.55
CA LYS A 49 2.64 -14.20 -7.82
C LYS A 49 3.51 -14.68 -6.65
N ALA A 50 4.09 -13.75 -5.89
CA ALA A 50 4.90 -14.06 -4.71
C ALA A 50 4.04 -14.22 -3.44
N ILE A 51 3.08 -13.31 -3.23
CA ILE A 51 2.15 -13.36 -2.09
C ILE A 51 0.88 -12.58 -2.43
N SER A 52 -0.25 -13.28 -2.56
CA SER A 52 -1.54 -12.69 -2.95
C SER A 52 -2.38 -12.17 -1.79
N GLY A 53 -1.97 -12.43 -0.55
CA GLY A 53 -2.70 -12.00 0.63
C GLY A 53 -1.90 -12.12 1.93
N PRO A 54 -2.43 -11.56 3.03
CA PRO A 54 -1.80 -11.66 4.34
C PRO A 54 -1.61 -13.11 4.78
N ARG A 55 -0.58 -13.37 5.58
CA ARG A 55 -0.39 -14.68 6.21
C ARG A 55 -1.51 -14.91 7.23
N GLN A 56 -2.06 -16.13 7.26
CA GLN A 56 -3.14 -16.51 8.20
C GLN A 56 -2.65 -16.46 9.65
N GLU A 57 -1.37 -16.72 9.87
CA GLU A 57 -0.76 -16.71 11.19
C GLU A 57 0.35 -15.66 11.28
N LEU A 58 0.43 -15.05 12.47
CA LEU A 58 1.54 -14.17 12.83
C LEU A 58 2.84 -14.96 12.98
N SER A 59 3.96 -14.30 12.69
CA SER A 59 5.29 -14.85 12.92
C SER A 59 5.44 -15.40 14.35
N PRO A 60 6.14 -16.53 14.57
CA PRO A 60 6.44 -17.03 15.90
C PRO A 60 7.31 -16.05 16.72
N PHE A 61 8.01 -15.13 16.06
CA PHE A 61 8.85 -14.11 16.69
C PHE A 61 8.15 -12.76 16.87
N ALA A 62 6.90 -12.61 16.39
CA ALA A 62 6.14 -11.38 16.61
C ALA A 62 5.63 -11.29 18.06
N PRO A 63 5.46 -10.08 18.63
CA PRO A 63 4.85 -9.88 19.94
C PRO A 63 3.46 -10.52 20.02
N ARG A 64 3.16 -11.15 21.16
CA ARG A 64 1.85 -11.78 21.43
C ARG A 64 1.26 -11.24 22.71
N VAL A 65 -0.04 -10.95 22.66
CA VAL A 65 -0.82 -10.66 23.86
C VAL A 65 -1.35 -11.98 24.39
N LEU A 66 -0.95 -12.35 25.61
CA LEU A 66 -1.48 -13.51 26.31
C LEU A 66 -2.57 -13.03 27.27
N THR A 67 -3.75 -13.62 27.16
CA THR A 67 -4.84 -13.38 28.10
C THR A 67 -4.85 -14.50 29.11
N ILE A 68 -4.71 -14.15 30.39
CA ILE A 68 -4.79 -15.08 31.51
C ILE A 68 -5.99 -14.66 32.35
N GLU A 69 -6.88 -15.61 32.62
CA GLU A 69 -8.02 -15.36 33.49
C GLU A 69 -7.61 -15.60 34.94
N ILE A 70 -7.90 -14.64 35.81
CA ILE A 70 -7.59 -14.70 37.23
C ILE A 70 -8.90 -14.56 37.99
N HIS A 71 -9.12 -15.43 38.98
CA HIS A 71 -10.30 -15.32 39.84
C HIS A 71 -10.34 -13.94 40.50
N PRO A 72 -11.47 -13.20 40.47
CA PRO A 72 -11.57 -11.83 40.98
C PRO A 72 -11.09 -11.67 42.42
N ASP A 73 -11.32 -12.69 43.27
CA ASP A 73 -10.85 -12.69 44.66
C ASP A 73 -9.32 -12.60 44.81
N LYS A 74 -8.56 -12.94 43.76
CA LYS A 74 -7.09 -12.82 43.72
C LYS A 74 -6.61 -11.47 43.17
N ILE A 75 -7.52 -10.57 42.79
CA ILE A 75 -7.21 -9.25 42.21
C ILE A 75 -7.18 -8.15 43.29
N ARG A 76 -7.71 -8.41 44.50
CA ARG A 76 -7.85 -7.41 45.57
C ARG A 76 -6.84 -7.58 46.70
#